data_AF-A0A6I7YHF7-F1
#
_entry.id   AF-A0A6I7YHF7-F1
#
_cell.length_a   1.000
_cell.length_b   1.000
_cell.length_c   1.000
_cell.angle_alpha   90.00
_cell.angle_beta   90.00
_cell.angle_gamma   90.00
#
_symmetry.space_group_name_H-M   'P 1'
#
loop_
_entity.id
_entity.type
_entity.pdbx_description
1 polymer ?
#
loop_
_entity_poly.entity_id
_entity_poly.type
_entity_poly.pdbx_seq_one_letter_code
_entity_poly.pdbx_strand_id
1 'polypeptide(L)'
;MTEFNGFALGEYGLPGPLRDELVAAILAGAKTATSSLYAAYGDEPLPRVGEGEILLDSAGAPVAVLRTTDVELRAFGDIDADFARAEGEGFTDVAAWRAAHADFWGEHPLSDASLVVAQRIALVAVLGQPITRAHPADAPALARLEDVCFPPVQVAAPVQVAARLAAFPECFWVLREDSGIVAAVSGFATNRRDLTDDMYADAAAHEPDGAWQMIFSVITDPVRRGEGLATRVLDRAIADSRARGRAGLVLTCKDELVGFYARLGFVDEGTSASTHGGVVWHQMRLSF
;
A
#
# COMPACT_ATOMS: atom_id res chain seq x y z
N MET A 1 4.45 -0.26 29.93
CA MET A 1 3.24 0.46 29.52
C MET A 1 2.74 -0.33 28.32
N THR A 2 1.68 -1.14 28.47
CA THR A 2 1.25 -2.13 27.45
C THR A 2 0.16 -1.61 26.52
N GLU A 3 -0.35 -0.40 26.82
CA GLU A 3 -1.45 0.21 26.08
C GLU A 3 -1.20 1.71 25.88
N PHE A 4 -1.68 2.26 24.77
CA PHE A 4 -1.72 3.68 24.48
C PHE A 4 -3.10 4.06 23.94
N ASN A 5 -3.83 4.94 24.64
CA ASN A 5 -5.19 5.36 24.28
C ASN A 5 -6.17 4.19 24.00
N GLY A 6 -6.03 3.06 24.72
CA GLY A 6 -6.89 1.87 24.57
C GLY A 6 -6.52 0.95 23.41
N PHE A 7 -5.38 1.18 22.77
CA PHE A 7 -4.77 0.26 21.80
C PHE A 7 -3.61 -0.49 22.45
N ALA A 8 -3.45 -1.77 22.12
CA ALA A 8 -2.26 -2.54 22.47
C ALA A 8 -1.01 -1.94 21.79
N LEU A 9 0.16 -2.13 22.38
CA LEU A 9 1.43 -1.75 21.77
C LEU A 9 2.02 -2.95 21.01
N GLY A 10 2.31 -2.73 19.72
CA GLY A 10 2.89 -3.71 18.82
C GLY A 10 4.40 -3.56 18.72
N GLU A 11 5.12 -4.53 19.25
CA GLU A 11 6.57 -4.59 19.22
C GLU A 11 7.04 -5.79 18.41
N TYR A 12 7.45 -5.54 17.17
CA TYR A 12 7.86 -6.60 16.23
C TYR A 12 9.37 -6.80 16.32
N GLY A 13 9.79 -7.86 17.02
CA GLY A 13 11.20 -8.14 17.28
C GLY A 13 11.83 -7.24 18.36
N LEU A 14 13.06 -7.56 18.73
CA LEU A 14 13.83 -6.76 19.68
C LEU A 14 14.28 -5.42 19.06
N PRO A 15 14.39 -4.34 19.86
CA PRO A 15 14.89 -3.05 19.35
C PRO A 15 16.24 -3.20 18.64
N GLY A 16 16.39 -2.54 17.49
CA GLY A 16 17.56 -2.60 16.63
C GLY A 16 17.23 -3.05 15.20
N PRO A 17 18.22 -3.55 14.44
CA PRO A 17 18.07 -3.81 13.00
C PRO A 17 16.88 -4.69 12.64
N LEU A 18 16.60 -5.74 13.43
CA LEU A 18 15.46 -6.62 13.19
C LEU A 18 14.12 -5.89 13.27
N ARG A 19 13.89 -5.12 14.34
CA ARG A 19 12.65 -4.34 14.48
C ARG A 19 12.54 -3.27 13.39
N ASP A 20 13.66 -2.62 13.04
CA ASP A 20 13.67 -1.61 11.98
C ASP A 20 13.27 -2.21 10.62
N GLU A 21 13.77 -3.41 10.30
CA GLU A 21 13.41 -4.16 9.09
C GLU A 21 11.94 -4.60 9.10
N LEU A 22 11.44 -5.13 10.23
CA LEU A 22 10.05 -5.55 10.38
C LEU A 22 9.07 -4.37 10.29
N VAL A 23 9.38 -3.26 10.96
CA VAL A 23 8.60 -2.02 10.88
C VAL A 23 8.59 -1.51 9.45
N ALA A 24 9.72 -1.44 8.77
CA ALA A 24 9.79 -1.04 7.37
C ALA A 24 8.95 -1.95 6.47
N ALA A 25 9.00 -3.27 6.68
CA ALA A 25 8.21 -4.24 5.93
C ALA A 25 6.70 -4.05 6.17
N ILE A 26 6.27 -3.75 7.40
CA ILE A 26 4.86 -3.45 7.71
C ILE A 26 4.43 -2.15 7.03
N LEU A 27 5.22 -1.08 7.15
CA LEU A 27 4.92 0.24 6.57
C LEU A 27 4.87 0.19 5.03
N ALA A 28 5.70 -0.65 4.40
CA ALA A 28 5.71 -0.90 2.97
C ALA A 28 4.58 -1.85 2.51
N GLY A 29 3.85 -2.47 3.45
CA GLY A 29 2.79 -3.45 3.18
C GLY A 29 3.30 -4.84 2.77
N ALA A 30 4.59 -5.12 2.93
CA ALA A 30 5.18 -6.43 2.67
C ALA A 30 4.88 -7.43 3.80
N LYS A 31 4.92 -6.98 5.06
CA LYS A 31 4.52 -7.77 6.22
C LYS A 31 3.02 -7.53 6.51
N THR A 32 2.23 -8.57 6.28
CA THR A 32 0.77 -8.62 6.50
C THR A 32 0.36 -9.79 7.38
N ALA A 33 1.33 -10.54 7.91
CA ALA A 33 1.14 -11.61 8.86
C ALA A 33 2.22 -11.58 9.94
N THR A 34 1.91 -12.14 11.10
CA THR A 34 2.85 -12.39 12.19
C THR A 34 2.51 -13.68 12.89
N SER A 35 3.50 -14.32 13.51
CA SER A 35 3.30 -15.55 14.25
C SER A 35 3.89 -15.50 15.65
N SER A 36 3.28 -16.27 16.55
CA SER A 36 3.77 -16.48 17.90
C SER A 36 3.46 -17.91 18.34
N LEU A 37 4.23 -18.44 19.30
CA LEU A 37 3.92 -19.75 19.86
C LEU A 37 2.74 -19.66 20.80
N TYR A 38 1.76 -20.55 20.62
CA TYR A 38 0.63 -20.66 21.53
C TYR A 38 1.09 -20.89 22.99
N ALA A 39 2.15 -21.68 23.18
CA ALA A 39 2.71 -21.97 24.49
C ALA A 39 3.26 -20.73 25.21
N ALA A 40 3.64 -19.67 24.48
CA ALA A 40 4.16 -18.44 25.07
C ALA A 40 3.09 -17.57 25.75
N TYR A 41 1.80 -17.78 25.43
CA TYR A 41 0.71 -16.99 26.02
C TYR A 41 0.40 -17.39 27.46
N GLY A 42 0.56 -18.67 27.83
CA GLY A 42 0.12 -19.15 29.15
C GLY A 42 -1.37 -18.85 29.39
N ASP A 43 -1.67 -17.97 30.34
CA ASP A 43 -3.03 -17.51 30.66
C ASP A 43 -3.43 -16.21 29.94
N GLU A 44 -2.52 -15.60 29.19
CA GLU A 44 -2.79 -14.38 28.43
C GLU A 44 -3.77 -14.67 27.27
N PRO A 45 -4.72 -13.77 26.99
CA PRO A 45 -5.67 -13.96 25.91
C PRO A 45 -4.98 -13.91 24.55
N LEU A 46 -5.43 -14.74 23.62
CA LEU A 46 -5.03 -14.65 22.22
C LEU A 46 -5.53 -13.34 21.59
N PRO A 47 -4.83 -12.82 20.54
CA PRO A 47 -5.27 -11.68 19.77
C PRO A 47 -6.67 -11.91 19.18
N ARG A 48 -7.43 -10.83 18.98
CA ARG A 48 -8.79 -10.91 18.43
C ARG A 48 -8.91 -10.17 17.11
N VAL A 49 -9.71 -10.73 16.20
CA VAL A 49 -10.09 -10.04 14.96
C VAL A 49 -10.76 -8.71 15.29
N GLY A 50 -10.31 -7.64 14.63
CA GLY A 50 -10.75 -6.27 14.83
C GLY A 50 -9.98 -5.49 15.89
N GLU A 51 -9.14 -6.16 16.68
CA GLU A 51 -8.26 -5.52 17.66
C GLU A 51 -7.28 -4.58 16.98
N GLY A 52 -7.10 -3.40 17.58
CA GLY A 52 -6.20 -2.37 17.09
C GLY A 52 -4.90 -2.35 17.88
N GLU A 53 -3.81 -2.09 17.19
CA GLU A 53 -2.46 -2.08 17.76
C GLU A 53 -1.70 -0.84 17.29
N ILE A 54 -0.90 -0.22 18.17
CA ILE A 54 0.03 0.84 17.82
C ILE A 54 1.41 0.24 17.59
N LEU A 55 1.87 0.27 16.34
CA LEU A 55 3.21 -0.16 15.97
C LEU A 55 4.25 0.82 16.53
N LEU A 56 5.25 0.28 17.22
CA LEU A 56 6.38 1.05 17.74
C LEU A 56 7.66 0.77 16.95
N ASP A 57 8.48 1.80 16.77
CA ASP A 57 9.85 1.65 16.26
C ASP A 57 10.85 1.20 17.35
N SER A 58 12.14 1.12 16.99
CA SER A 58 13.22 0.78 17.93
C SER A 58 13.51 1.84 18.99
N ALA A 59 13.04 3.08 18.80
CA ALA A 59 13.10 4.13 19.81
C ALA A 59 11.87 4.13 20.75
N GLY A 60 10.89 3.24 20.49
CA GLY A 60 9.62 3.20 21.21
C GLY A 60 8.64 4.29 20.78
N ALA A 61 8.87 4.95 19.63
CA ALA A 61 7.97 5.94 19.10
C ALA A 61 6.82 5.27 18.31
N PRO A 62 5.56 5.72 18.50
CA PRO A 62 4.44 5.30 17.67
C PRO A 62 4.63 5.69 16.21
N VAL A 63 4.55 4.73 15.29
CA VAL A 63 4.72 4.97 13.84
C VAL A 63 3.50 4.58 13.01
N ALA A 64 2.67 3.64 13.45
CA ALA A 64 1.48 3.24 12.71
C ALA A 64 0.38 2.67 13.60
N VAL A 65 -0.82 2.61 13.04
CA VAL A 65 -1.95 1.86 13.59
C VAL A 65 -2.16 0.62 12.74
N LEU A 66 -2.17 -0.54 13.37
CA LEU A 66 -2.47 -1.83 12.77
C LEU A 66 -3.81 -2.34 13.26
N ARG A 67 -4.38 -3.28 12.51
CA ARG A 67 -5.56 -4.03 12.92
C ARG A 67 -5.39 -5.50 12.59
N THR A 68 -5.74 -6.36 13.54
CA THR A 68 -5.84 -7.79 13.33
C THR A 68 -7.05 -8.11 12.46
N THR A 69 -6.82 -8.75 11.32
CA THR A 69 -7.88 -9.10 10.36
C THR A 69 -8.28 -10.57 10.43
N ASP A 70 -7.39 -11.43 10.90
CA ASP A 70 -7.61 -12.87 11.03
C ASP A 70 -6.68 -13.46 12.09
N VAL A 71 -7.14 -14.50 12.79
CA VAL A 71 -6.35 -15.23 13.80
C VAL A 71 -6.72 -16.71 13.73
N GLU A 72 -5.73 -17.55 13.46
CA GLU A 72 -5.87 -19.00 13.39
C GLU A 72 -4.85 -19.69 14.30
N LEU A 73 -5.29 -20.75 14.99
CA LEU A 73 -4.35 -21.70 15.60
C LEU A 73 -4.02 -22.79 14.58
N ARG A 74 -2.77 -22.82 14.14
CA ARG A 74 -2.27 -23.79 13.15
C ARG A 74 -1.16 -24.62 13.77
N ALA A 75 -1.05 -25.88 13.35
CA ALA A 75 0.15 -26.65 13.67
C ALA A 75 1.35 -26.05 12.91
N PHE A 76 2.53 -26.05 13.52
CA PHE A 76 3.78 -25.57 12.92
C PHE A 76 4.08 -26.25 11.58
N GLY A 77 3.74 -27.55 11.49
CA GLY A 77 3.84 -28.37 10.27
C GLY A 77 2.82 -28.01 9.19
N ASP A 78 1.76 -27.27 9.53
CA ASP A 78 0.68 -26.90 8.60
C ASP A 78 0.82 -25.48 8.07
N ILE A 79 1.78 -24.69 8.54
CA ILE A 79 2.06 -23.35 7.97
C ILE A 79 2.47 -23.49 6.50
N ASP A 80 1.74 -22.79 5.65
CA ASP A 80 1.93 -22.81 4.20
C ASP A 80 2.86 -21.69 3.71
N ALA A 81 3.24 -21.77 2.43
CA ALA A 81 4.17 -20.82 1.82
C ALA A 81 3.57 -19.42 1.66
N ASP A 82 2.24 -19.29 1.58
CA ASP A 82 1.57 -18.00 1.45
C ASP A 82 1.62 -17.24 2.77
N PHE A 83 1.41 -17.92 3.89
CA PHE A 83 1.58 -17.34 5.22
C PHE A 83 3.05 -16.96 5.48
N ALA A 84 3.98 -17.87 5.19
CA ALA A 84 5.42 -17.61 5.33
C ALA A 84 5.87 -16.37 4.53
N ARG A 85 5.40 -16.21 3.29
CA ARG A 85 5.69 -15.01 2.49
C ARG A 85 5.05 -13.74 3.07
N ALA A 86 3.83 -13.85 3.58
CA ALA A 86 3.12 -12.72 4.15
C ALA A 86 3.71 -12.20 5.46
N GLU A 87 4.57 -12.97 6.12
CA GLU A 87 5.39 -12.47 7.23
C GLU A 87 6.38 -11.38 6.79
N GLY A 88 6.62 -11.21 5.49
CA GLY A 88 7.37 -10.07 4.95
C GLY A 88 8.86 -10.06 5.24
N GLU A 89 9.40 -11.13 5.83
CA GLU A 89 10.80 -11.27 6.27
C GLU A 89 11.73 -11.85 5.20
N GLY A 90 11.27 -11.91 3.94
CA GLY A 90 12.06 -12.41 2.82
C GLY A 90 12.09 -13.93 2.68
N PHE A 91 11.24 -14.67 3.39
CA PHE A 91 11.13 -16.12 3.24
C PHE A 91 10.65 -16.49 1.83
N THR A 92 11.45 -17.26 1.11
CA THR A 92 11.11 -17.75 -0.24
C THR A 92 10.21 -18.99 -0.20
N ASP A 93 10.30 -19.77 0.88
CA ASP A 93 9.52 -20.98 1.12
C ASP A 93 9.29 -21.24 2.63
N VAL A 94 8.50 -22.28 2.92
CA VAL A 94 8.16 -22.71 4.29
C VAL A 94 9.38 -23.24 5.04
N ALA A 95 10.36 -23.83 4.34
CA ALA A 95 11.53 -24.42 5.01
C ALA A 95 12.41 -23.33 5.63
N ALA A 96 12.63 -22.23 4.91
CA ALA A 96 13.33 -21.06 5.43
C ALA A 96 12.59 -20.44 6.64
N TRP A 97 11.27 -20.29 6.53
CA TRP A 97 10.44 -19.80 7.64
C TRP A 97 10.56 -20.71 8.88
N ARG A 98 10.45 -22.04 8.70
CA ARG A 98 10.57 -23.00 9.82
C ARG A 98 11.93 -22.95 10.49
N ALA A 99 13.01 -22.84 9.71
CA ALA A 99 14.36 -22.75 10.26
C ALA A 99 14.53 -21.50 11.13
N ALA A 100 14.13 -20.32 10.60
CA ALA A 100 14.22 -19.06 11.33
C ALA A 100 13.39 -19.06 12.63
N HIS A 101 12.17 -19.60 12.58
CA HIS A 101 11.30 -19.68 13.76
C HIS A 101 11.76 -20.74 14.76
N ALA A 102 12.37 -21.84 14.31
CA ALA A 102 12.96 -22.82 15.20
C ALA A 102 14.16 -22.25 15.99
N ASP A 103 14.98 -21.42 15.34
CA ASP A 103 16.07 -20.72 16.00
C ASP A 103 15.55 -19.66 16.98
N PHE A 104 14.56 -18.87 16.56
CA PHE A 104 13.97 -17.81 17.39
C PHE A 104 13.25 -18.35 18.63
N TRP A 105 12.51 -19.45 18.50
CA TRP A 105 11.78 -20.09 19.59
C TRP A 105 12.57 -21.19 20.30
N GLY A 106 13.89 -21.29 20.10
CA GLY A 106 14.73 -22.43 20.50
C GLY A 106 14.72 -22.81 21.98
N GLU A 107 14.16 -21.98 22.88
CA GLU A 107 13.91 -22.33 24.28
C GLU A 107 12.71 -23.27 24.48
N HIS A 108 11.85 -23.42 23.46
CA HIS A 108 10.70 -24.31 23.45
C HIS A 108 10.95 -25.54 22.56
N PRO A 109 10.71 -26.77 23.05
CA PRO A 109 10.72 -27.95 22.20
C PRO A 109 9.67 -27.82 21.09
N LEU A 110 10.12 -27.78 19.83
CA LEU A 110 9.25 -27.68 18.66
C LEU A 110 9.08 -29.03 17.97
N SER A 111 7.86 -29.27 17.51
CA SER A 111 7.49 -30.37 16.63
C SER A 111 6.51 -29.86 15.58
N ASP A 112 6.23 -30.64 14.54
CA ASP A 112 5.22 -30.28 13.55
C ASP A 112 3.82 -30.08 14.19
N ALA A 113 3.55 -30.68 15.34
CA ALA A 113 2.29 -30.53 16.08
C ALA A 113 2.27 -29.32 17.03
N SER A 114 3.38 -28.59 17.20
CA SER A 114 3.41 -27.40 18.04
C SER A 114 2.46 -26.34 17.49
N LEU A 115 1.62 -25.76 18.35
CA LEU A 115 0.62 -24.78 17.93
C LEU A 115 1.22 -23.38 17.78
N VAL A 116 0.96 -22.78 16.62
CA VAL A 116 1.33 -21.42 16.24
C VAL A 116 0.05 -20.60 16.17
N VAL A 117 0.05 -19.43 16.80
CA VAL A 117 -0.96 -18.40 16.60
C VAL A 117 -0.56 -17.65 15.34
N ALA A 118 -1.25 -17.93 14.25
CA ALA A 118 -1.06 -17.31 12.95
C ALA A 118 -2.01 -16.12 12.82
N GLN A 119 -1.47 -14.90 12.81
CA GLN A 119 -2.24 -13.66 12.77
C GLN A 119 -2.05 -12.96 11.42
N ARG A 120 -3.13 -12.44 10.85
CA ARG A 120 -3.09 -11.47 9.74
C ARG A 120 -3.28 -10.06 10.29
N ILE A 121 -2.50 -9.12 9.76
CA ILE A 121 -2.52 -7.71 10.13
C ILE A 121 -2.74 -6.83 8.90
N ALA A 122 -3.49 -5.75 9.10
CA ALA A 122 -3.64 -4.70 8.12
C ALA A 122 -3.09 -3.38 8.66
N LEU A 123 -2.31 -2.69 7.85
CA LEU A 123 -1.89 -1.31 8.12
C LEU A 123 -3.08 -0.37 7.93
N VAL A 124 -3.55 0.24 9.02
CA VAL A 124 -4.71 1.15 9.00
C VAL A 124 -4.28 2.57 8.68
N ALA A 125 -3.21 3.04 9.32
CA ALA A 125 -2.67 4.37 9.11
C ALA A 125 -1.19 4.42 9.50
N VAL A 126 -0.42 5.27 8.82
CA VAL A 126 0.93 5.65 9.27
C VAL A 126 0.85 7.03 9.89
N LEU A 127 1.38 7.14 11.10
CA LEU A 127 1.35 8.37 11.87
C LEU A 127 2.30 9.39 11.24
N GLY A 128 1.91 10.67 11.20
CA GLY A 128 2.68 11.73 10.52
C GLY A 128 2.63 11.69 8.99
N GLN A 129 1.94 10.72 8.39
CA GLN A 129 1.83 10.58 6.93
C GLN A 129 0.37 10.55 6.43
N PRO A 130 -0.40 11.65 6.62
CA PRO A 130 -1.78 11.67 6.20
C PRO A 130 -1.91 11.65 4.67
N ILE A 131 -2.93 10.92 4.19
CA ILE A 131 -3.33 10.95 2.79
C ILE A 131 -4.60 11.81 2.69
N THR A 132 -4.51 12.92 1.96
CA THR A 132 -5.59 13.90 1.83
C THR A 132 -5.87 14.24 0.37
N ARG A 133 -6.89 15.06 0.13
CA ARG A 133 -7.12 15.67 -1.17
C ARG A 133 -6.14 16.81 -1.39
N ALA A 134 -5.70 16.97 -2.64
CA ALA A 134 -4.89 18.12 -3.01
C ALA A 134 -5.75 19.39 -2.95
N HIS A 135 -5.15 20.46 -2.46
CA HIS A 135 -5.66 21.83 -2.53
C HIS A 135 -5.07 22.51 -3.77
N PRO A 136 -5.76 23.46 -4.44
CA PRO A 136 -5.21 24.16 -5.61
C PRO A 136 -3.81 24.76 -5.40
N ALA A 137 -3.49 25.18 -4.17
CA ALA A 137 -2.17 25.67 -3.79
C ALA A 137 -1.04 24.62 -3.87
N ASP A 138 -1.37 23.32 -3.94
CA ASP A 138 -0.40 22.24 -4.09
C ASP A 138 0.11 22.08 -5.54
N ALA A 139 -0.51 22.77 -6.52
CA ALA A 139 -0.13 22.63 -7.94
C ALA A 139 1.39 22.79 -8.21
N PRO A 140 2.12 23.76 -7.61
CA PRO A 140 3.55 23.86 -7.80
C PRO A 140 4.34 22.69 -7.22
N ALA A 141 3.88 22.10 -6.10
CA ALA A 141 4.53 20.94 -5.49
C ALA A 141 4.31 19.69 -6.33
N LEU A 142 3.08 19.47 -6.80
CA LEU A 142 2.74 18.36 -7.69
C LEU A 142 3.49 18.44 -9.02
N ALA A 143 3.57 19.63 -9.63
CA ALA A 143 4.32 19.82 -10.88
C ALA A 143 5.83 19.54 -10.72
N ARG A 144 6.44 19.88 -9.58
CA ARG A 144 7.83 19.51 -9.29
C ARG A 144 7.99 18.01 -9.11
N LEU A 145 7.05 17.36 -8.41
CA LEU A 145 7.11 15.92 -8.19
C LEU A 145 6.95 15.14 -9.49
N GLU A 146 6.07 15.60 -10.40
CA GLU A 146 5.94 15.09 -11.77
C GLU A 146 7.26 15.18 -12.54
N ASP A 147 7.90 16.34 -12.54
CA ASP A 147 9.15 16.61 -13.26
C ASP A 147 10.30 15.69 -12.84
N VAL A 148 10.43 15.39 -11.54
CA VAL A 148 11.46 14.47 -11.04
C VAL A 148 11.09 12.99 -11.23
N CYS A 149 9.82 12.68 -11.48
CA CYS A 149 9.34 11.30 -11.62
C CYS A 149 9.34 10.79 -13.06
N PHE A 150 9.15 11.67 -14.05
CA PHE A 150 8.99 11.29 -15.45
C PHE A 150 10.07 11.90 -16.36
N PRO A 151 10.41 11.24 -17.49
CA PRO A 151 11.21 11.88 -18.53
C PRO A 151 10.43 13.04 -19.16
N PRO A 152 11.10 14.07 -19.71
CA PRO A 152 10.46 15.31 -20.19
C PRO A 152 9.27 15.12 -21.16
N VAL A 153 9.26 14.02 -21.94
CA VAL A 153 8.20 13.71 -22.91
C VAL A 153 6.92 13.13 -22.27
N GLN A 154 6.99 12.68 -21.02
CA GLN A 154 5.87 12.10 -20.27
C GLN A 154 5.39 13.03 -19.13
N VAL A 155 6.15 14.08 -18.81
CA VAL A 155 5.79 15.06 -17.78
C VAL A 155 4.62 15.92 -18.24
N ALA A 156 3.58 16.02 -17.41
CA ALA A 156 2.54 17.02 -17.61
C ALA A 156 3.10 18.42 -17.33
N ALA A 157 2.86 19.38 -18.24
CA ALA A 157 3.33 20.74 -18.03
C ALA A 157 2.71 21.33 -16.74
N PRO A 158 3.42 22.20 -15.99
CA PRO A 158 2.90 22.77 -14.74
C PRO A 158 1.52 23.43 -14.88
N VAL A 159 1.26 24.07 -16.02
CA VAL A 159 -0.05 24.66 -16.34
C VAL A 159 -1.15 23.61 -16.49
N GLN A 160 -0.84 22.43 -17.03
CA GLN A 160 -1.78 21.32 -17.16
C GLN A 160 -2.07 20.70 -15.80
N VAL A 161 -1.04 20.52 -14.95
CA VAL A 161 -1.22 20.03 -13.57
C VAL A 161 -2.15 20.98 -12.80
N ALA A 162 -1.91 22.29 -12.87
CA ALA A 162 -2.76 23.29 -12.24
C ALA A 162 -4.20 23.29 -12.78
N ALA A 163 -4.38 23.19 -14.10
CA ALA A 163 -5.69 23.15 -14.74
C ALA A 163 -6.50 21.90 -14.33
N ARG A 164 -5.87 20.72 -14.33
CA ARG A 164 -6.48 19.46 -13.87
C ARG A 164 -6.87 19.53 -12.40
N LEU A 165 -5.98 20.03 -11.55
CA LEU A 165 -6.25 20.18 -10.12
C LEU A 165 -7.38 21.17 -9.84
N ALA A 166 -7.50 22.24 -10.62
CA ALA A 166 -8.62 23.16 -10.53
C ALA A 166 -9.95 22.55 -11.00
N ALA A 167 -9.90 21.65 -12.00
CA ALA A 167 -11.08 21.04 -12.60
C ALA A 167 -11.66 19.87 -11.77
N PHE A 168 -10.82 19.04 -11.15
CA PHE A 168 -11.24 17.84 -10.42
C PHE A 168 -10.38 17.57 -9.16
N PRO A 169 -10.30 18.50 -8.19
CA PRO A 169 -9.46 18.35 -7.00
C PRO A 169 -9.80 17.12 -6.14
N GLU A 170 -11.06 16.68 -6.19
CA GLU A 170 -11.59 15.49 -5.51
C GLU A 170 -11.13 14.16 -6.12
N CYS A 171 -10.34 14.21 -7.19
CA CYS A 171 -9.68 13.07 -7.81
C CYS A 171 -8.14 13.22 -7.83
N PHE A 172 -7.61 14.06 -6.93
CA PHE A 172 -6.20 14.07 -6.52
C PHE A 172 -6.08 13.54 -5.09
N TRP A 173 -5.20 12.57 -4.88
CA TRP A 173 -4.83 12.04 -3.57
C TRP A 173 -3.35 12.32 -3.35
N VAL A 174 -3.01 12.90 -2.20
CA VAL A 174 -1.63 13.27 -1.86
C VAL A 174 -1.25 12.73 -0.50
N LEU A 175 -0.09 12.10 -0.41
CA LEU A 175 0.55 11.71 0.84
C LEU A 175 1.48 12.83 1.28
N ARG A 176 1.29 13.28 2.52
CA ARG A 176 2.03 14.40 3.08
C ARG A 176 2.96 13.96 4.19
N GLU A 177 4.04 14.70 4.34
CA GLU A 177 4.95 14.70 5.47
C GLU A 177 5.29 16.15 5.83
N ASP A 178 6.06 16.35 6.90
CA ASP A 178 6.59 17.68 7.27
C ASP A 178 7.41 18.31 6.14
N SER A 179 8.04 17.49 5.28
CA SER A 179 8.81 17.90 4.11
C SER A 179 7.95 18.36 2.91
N GLY A 180 6.65 18.04 2.90
CA GLY A 180 5.72 18.37 1.82
C GLY A 180 5.00 17.15 1.26
N ILE A 181 4.65 17.18 -0.04
CA ILE A 181 4.01 16.06 -0.74
C ILE A 181 5.09 15.13 -1.25
N VAL A 182 5.06 13.87 -0.80
CA VAL A 182 6.06 12.85 -1.16
C VAL A 182 5.52 11.78 -2.12
N ALA A 183 4.20 11.63 -2.22
CA ALA A 183 3.56 10.78 -3.22
C ALA A 183 2.18 11.33 -3.60
N ALA A 184 1.74 11.07 -4.83
CA ALA A 184 0.42 11.47 -5.30
C ALA A 184 -0.14 10.51 -6.36
N VAL A 185 -1.46 10.41 -6.38
CA VAL A 185 -2.23 9.76 -7.44
C VAL A 185 -3.23 10.77 -7.97
N SER A 186 -3.35 10.88 -9.30
CA SER A 186 -4.32 11.77 -9.91
C SER A 186 -4.89 11.22 -11.20
N GLY A 187 -6.12 11.62 -11.49
CA GLY A 187 -6.84 11.37 -12.73
C GLY A 187 -8.33 11.56 -12.49
N PHE A 188 -9.11 11.77 -13.54
CA PHE A 188 -10.51 12.14 -13.39
C PHE A 188 -11.46 10.94 -13.46
N ALA A 189 -12.76 11.16 -13.31
CA ALA A 189 -13.77 10.16 -13.61
C ALA A 189 -14.51 10.43 -14.93
N THR A 190 -14.97 9.36 -15.59
CA THR A 190 -15.75 9.38 -16.82
C THR A 190 -16.57 8.09 -16.97
N ASN A 191 -17.60 8.09 -17.81
CA ASN A 191 -18.33 6.88 -18.19
C ASN A 191 -17.62 6.05 -19.28
N ARG A 192 -16.59 6.61 -19.92
CA ARG A 192 -15.75 5.87 -20.86
C ARG A 192 -15.02 4.75 -20.14
N ARG A 193 -14.94 3.58 -20.78
CA ARG A 193 -14.35 2.38 -20.17
C ARG A 193 -12.83 2.37 -20.21
N ASP A 194 -12.24 3.00 -21.22
CA ASP A 194 -10.81 2.89 -21.50
C ASP A 194 -10.13 4.25 -21.38
N LEU A 195 -8.89 4.23 -20.90
CA LEU A 195 -8.05 5.41 -20.80
C LEU A 195 -7.41 5.69 -22.15
N THR A 196 -7.65 6.89 -22.68
CA THR A 196 -7.21 7.29 -24.04
C THR A 196 -6.45 8.61 -24.01
N ASP A 197 -5.62 8.84 -25.04
CA ASP A 197 -4.69 9.98 -25.09
C ASP A 197 -5.37 11.36 -24.97
N ASP A 198 -6.59 11.51 -25.47
CA ASP A 198 -7.36 12.75 -25.39
C ASP A 198 -7.67 13.16 -23.94
N MET A 199 -7.80 12.19 -23.02
CA MET A 199 -8.07 12.45 -21.60
C MET A 199 -6.89 13.13 -20.90
N TYR A 200 -5.66 12.94 -21.39
CA TYR A 200 -4.51 13.67 -20.87
C TYR A 200 -4.54 15.14 -21.31
N ALA A 201 -5.11 15.46 -22.46
CA ALA A 201 -5.15 16.83 -22.97
C ALA A 201 -6.36 17.62 -22.45
N ASP A 202 -7.51 16.96 -22.27
CA ASP A 202 -8.79 17.62 -21.98
C ASP A 202 -9.34 17.27 -20.59
N ALA A 203 -9.17 18.21 -19.65
CA ALA A 203 -9.75 18.09 -18.32
C ALA A 203 -11.29 18.17 -18.31
N ALA A 204 -11.92 18.68 -19.37
CA ALA A 204 -13.37 18.83 -19.46
C ALA A 204 -14.10 17.50 -19.70
N ALA A 205 -13.38 16.43 -20.08
CA ALA A 205 -13.95 15.08 -20.14
C ALA A 205 -14.23 14.47 -18.75
N HIS A 206 -13.99 15.23 -17.66
CA HIS A 206 -14.39 14.82 -16.33
C HIS A 206 -15.91 14.79 -16.16
N GLU A 207 -16.43 13.62 -15.80
CA GLU A 207 -17.79 13.43 -15.32
C GLU A 207 -17.71 13.03 -13.83
N PRO A 208 -18.10 13.91 -12.87
CA PRO A 208 -17.99 13.63 -11.44
C PRO A 208 -18.59 12.29 -11.01
N ASP A 209 -19.77 11.97 -11.56
CA ASP A 209 -20.52 10.73 -11.32
C ASP A 209 -20.16 9.60 -12.30
N GLY A 210 -19.08 9.75 -13.08
CA GLY A 210 -18.65 8.77 -14.07
C GLY A 210 -18.36 7.40 -13.47
N ALA A 211 -18.72 6.34 -14.20
CA ALA A 211 -18.56 4.97 -13.72
C ALA A 211 -17.10 4.56 -13.46
N TRP A 212 -16.12 5.14 -14.15
CA TRP A 212 -14.72 4.73 -14.06
C TRP A 212 -13.84 5.85 -13.54
N GLN A 213 -12.97 5.54 -12.59
CA GLN A 213 -11.89 6.42 -12.15
C GLN A 213 -10.66 6.16 -13.02
N MET A 214 -10.33 7.10 -13.88
CA MET A 214 -9.09 7.05 -14.65
C MET A 214 -7.94 7.54 -13.78
N ILE A 215 -6.80 6.85 -13.84
CA ILE A 215 -5.56 7.27 -13.19
C ILE A 215 -4.57 7.68 -14.27
N PHE A 216 -4.21 8.96 -14.27
CA PHE A 216 -3.28 9.56 -15.21
C PHE A 216 -1.84 9.49 -14.71
N SER A 217 -1.68 9.63 -13.40
CA SER A 217 -0.37 9.77 -12.78
C SER A 217 -0.34 9.11 -11.41
N VAL A 218 0.73 8.35 -11.18
CA VAL A 218 1.12 7.76 -9.90
C VAL A 218 2.58 8.14 -9.70
N ILE A 219 2.84 9.07 -8.78
CA ILE A 219 4.16 9.63 -8.55
C ILE A 219 4.57 9.44 -7.10
N THR A 220 5.85 9.14 -6.89
CA THR A 220 6.49 9.00 -5.59
C THR A 220 7.89 9.55 -5.72
N ASP A 221 8.27 10.41 -4.76
CA ASP A 221 9.58 11.03 -4.69
C ASP A 221 10.65 9.95 -4.92
N PRO A 222 11.56 10.13 -5.91
CA PRO A 222 12.56 9.12 -6.25
C PRO A 222 13.36 8.57 -5.07
N VAL A 223 13.66 9.40 -4.06
CA VAL A 223 14.44 8.96 -2.89
C VAL A 223 13.61 8.15 -1.89
N ARG A 224 12.29 8.12 -2.06
CA ARG A 224 11.30 7.46 -1.18
C ARG A 224 10.61 6.27 -1.85
N ARG A 225 11.09 5.84 -3.01
CA ARG A 225 10.56 4.66 -3.70
C ARG A 225 10.93 3.40 -2.93
N GLY A 226 10.07 2.37 -3.01
CA GLY A 226 10.24 1.12 -2.27
C GLY A 226 9.63 1.13 -0.87
N GLU A 227 9.20 2.29 -0.36
CA GLU A 227 8.58 2.43 0.97
C GLU A 227 7.05 2.20 0.97
N GLY A 228 6.48 1.66 -0.11
CA GLY A 228 5.03 1.40 -0.22
C GLY A 228 4.12 2.65 -0.33
N LEU A 229 4.68 3.85 -0.47
CA LEU A 229 3.90 5.11 -0.53
C LEU A 229 2.88 5.12 -1.69
N ALA A 230 3.29 4.70 -2.89
CA ALA A 230 2.39 4.63 -4.05
C ALA A 230 1.20 3.71 -3.80
N THR A 231 1.45 2.52 -3.23
CA THR A 231 0.40 1.55 -2.85
C THR A 231 -0.62 2.19 -1.91
N ARG A 232 -0.16 2.86 -0.86
CA ARG A 232 -1.07 3.48 0.12
C ARG A 232 -1.94 4.58 -0.49
N VAL A 233 -1.38 5.39 -1.38
CA VAL A 233 -2.18 6.42 -2.09
C VAL A 233 -3.17 5.79 -3.06
N LEU A 234 -2.79 4.70 -3.75
CA LEU A 234 -3.68 3.94 -4.62
C LEU A 234 -4.80 3.26 -3.82
N ASP A 235 -4.51 2.61 -2.70
CA ASP A 235 -5.52 2.01 -1.82
C ASP A 235 -6.54 3.04 -1.35
N ARG A 236 -6.08 4.25 -1.01
CA ARG A 236 -6.99 5.35 -0.69
C ARG A 236 -7.84 5.75 -1.88
N ALA A 237 -7.26 5.80 -3.09
CA ALA A 237 -7.99 6.12 -4.30
C ALA A 237 -9.04 5.05 -4.65
N ILE A 238 -8.71 3.78 -4.47
CA ILE A 238 -9.60 2.63 -4.63
C ILE A 238 -10.76 2.71 -3.64
N ALA A 239 -10.46 2.88 -2.35
CA ALA A 239 -11.47 2.96 -1.29
C ALA A 239 -12.44 4.13 -1.53
N ASP A 240 -11.93 5.32 -1.83
CA ASP A 240 -12.77 6.49 -2.10
C ASP A 240 -13.61 6.32 -3.38
N SER A 241 -13.05 5.68 -4.42
CA SER A 241 -13.78 5.40 -5.66
C SER A 241 -14.90 4.38 -5.45
N ARG A 242 -14.65 3.34 -4.64
CA ARG A 242 -15.66 2.34 -4.26
C ARG A 242 -16.77 2.97 -3.43
N ALA A 243 -16.42 3.82 -2.47
CA ALA A 243 -17.40 4.55 -1.65
C ALA A 243 -18.29 5.49 -2.49
N ARG A 244 -17.79 5.96 -3.64
CA ARG A 244 -18.56 6.75 -4.62
C ARG A 244 -19.40 5.91 -5.58
N GLY A 245 -19.43 4.58 -5.43
CA GLY A 245 -20.21 3.69 -6.29
C GLY A 245 -19.68 3.57 -7.72
N ARG A 246 -18.40 3.89 -7.95
CA ARG A 246 -17.76 3.67 -9.26
C ARG A 246 -17.68 2.17 -9.56
N ALA A 247 -17.59 1.79 -10.83
CA ALA A 247 -17.39 0.42 -11.27
C ALA A 247 -15.94 -0.08 -11.06
N GLY A 248 -14.99 0.85 -10.97
CA GLY A 248 -13.58 0.50 -10.83
C GLY A 248 -12.60 1.61 -11.19
N LEU A 249 -11.32 1.25 -11.29
CA LEU A 249 -10.22 2.10 -11.72
C LEU A 249 -9.60 1.58 -13.02
N VAL A 250 -9.12 2.51 -13.85
CA VAL A 250 -8.42 2.20 -15.10
C VAL A 250 -7.16 3.05 -15.20
N LEU A 251 -6.06 2.42 -15.59
CA LEU A 251 -4.79 3.10 -15.81
C LEU A 251 -4.02 2.44 -16.93
N THR A 252 -2.97 3.11 -17.39
CA THR A 252 -1.98 2.54 -18.28
C THR A 252 -0.62 2.47 -17.60
N CYS A 253 0.13 1.39 -17.82
CA CYS A 253 1.46 1.23 -17.24
C CYS A 253 2.47 0.63 -18.22
N LYS A 254 3.76 0.79 -17.92
CA LYS A 254 4.83 0.08 -18.62
C LYS A 254 4.81 -1.39 -18.22
N ASP A 255 5.32 -2.26 -19.09
CA ASP A 255 5.40 -3.72 -18.86
C ASP A 255 6.02 -4.07 -17.49
N GLU A 256 7.13 -3.41 -17.13
CA GLU A 256 7.81 -3.60 -15.84
C GLU A 256 6.96 -3.30 -14.59
N LEU A 257 5.85 -2.55 -14.75
CA LEU A 257 4.94 -2.17 -13.67
C LEU A 257 3.67 -3.03 -13.62
N VAL A 258 3.43 -3.92 -14.60
CA VAL A 258 2.24 -4.78 -14.63
C VAL A 258 2.14 -5.59 -13.33
N GLY A 259 3.25 -6.20 -12.90
CA GLY A 259 3.30 -6.97 -11.65
C GLY A 259 3.04 -6.13 -10.39
N PHE A 260 3.38 -4.84 -10.40
CA PHE A 260 3.06 -3.92 -9.29
C PHE A 260 1.55 -3.71 -9.17
N TYR A 261 0.89 -3.36 -10.26
CA TYR A 261 -0.56 -3.13 -10.26
C TYR A 261 -1.37 -4.42 -10.07
N ALA A 262 -0.87 -5.55 -10.57
CA ALA A 262 -1.51 -6.86 -10.35
C ALA A 262 -1.62 -7.22 -8.87
N ARG A 263 -0.63 -6.86 -8.04
CA ARG A 263 -0.70 -7.07 -6.57
C ARG A 263 -1.79 -6.23 -5.90
N LEU A 264 -2.23 -5.14 -6.53
CA LEU A 264 -3.35 -4.31 -6.07
C LEU A 264 -4.69 -4.76 -6.66
N GLY A 265 -4.72 -5.91 -7.35
CA GLY A 265 -5.92 -6.50 -7.95
C GLY A 265 -6.25 -6.01 -9.36
N PHE A 266 -5.39 -5.19 -9.99
CA PHE A 266 -5.61 -4.81 -11.39
C PHE A 266 -5.34 -6.00 -12.31
N VAL A 267 -6.20 -6.17 -13.31
CA VAL A 267 -6.04 -7.15 -14.39
C VAL A 267 -5.42 -6.45 -15.59
N ASP A 268 -4.40 -7.08 -16.20
CA ASP A 268 -3.82 -6.66 -17.47
C ASP A 268 -4.76 -7.05 -18.63
N GLU A 269 -5.25 -6.06 -19.35
CA GLU A 269 -6.12 -6.22 -20.54
C GLU A 269 -5.31 -6.21 -21.85
N GLY A 270 -3.98 -6.19 -21.77
CA GLY A 270 -3.05 -6.19 -22.88
C GLY A 270 -2.64 -4.79 -23.33
N THR A 271 -2.04 -4.70 -24.51
CA THR A 271 -1.51 -3.45 -25.05
C THR A 271 -2.60 -2.42 -25.29
N SER A 272 -2.45 -1.25 -24.66
CA SER A 272 -3.31 -0.08 -24.83
C SER A 272 -3.12 0.54 -26.21
N ALA A 273 -4.17 1.16 -26.73
CA ALA A 273 -4.10 2.00 -27.93
C ALA A 273 -3.41 3.36 -27.69
N SER A 274 -3.09 3.69 -26.43
CA SER A 274 -2.38 4.90 -26.06
C SER A 274 -0.98 4.94 -26.67
N THR A 275 -0.64 6.07 -27.27
CA THR A 275 0.71 6.36 -27.80
C THR A 275 1.44 7.39 -26.95
N HIS A 276 0.87 7.75 -25.79
CA HIS A 276 1.37 8.82 -24.94
C HIS A 276 2.86 8.63 -24.61
N GLY A 277 3.68 9.66 -24.86
CA GLY A 277 5.11 9.61 -24.58
C GLY A 277 5.92 8.62 -25.43
N GLY A 278 5.34 8.02 -26.49
CA GLY A 278 6.05 7.16 -27.44
C GLY A 278 6.44 5.77 -26.90
N VAL A 279 5.75 5.27 -25.88
CA VAL A 279 6.02 3.97 -25.23
C VAL A 279 4.84 3.02 -25.40
N VAL A 280 5.11 1.72 -25.37
CA VAL A 280 4.07 0.68 -25.33
C VAL A 280 3.50 0.62 -23.92
N TRP A 281 2.20 0.84 -23.81
CA TRP A 281 1.47 0.80 -22.54
C TRP A 281 0.59 -0.44 -22.44
N HIS A 282 0.46 -0.99 -21.24
CA HIS A 282 -0.54 -2.01 -20.89
C HIS A 282 -1.75 -1.32 -20.27
N GLN A 283 -2.97 -1.70 -20.68
CA GLN A 283 -4.19 -1.24 -20.04
C GLN A 283 -4.49 -2.10 -18.82
N MET A 284 -4.56 -1.48 -17.66
CA MET A 284 -4.81 -2.15 -16.38
C MET A 284 -6.18 -1.74 -15.84
N ARG A 285 -6.98 -2.72 -15.40
CA ARG A 285 -8.31 -2.47 -14.85
C ARG A 285 -8.50 -3.16 -13.50
N LEU A 286 -8.96 -2.40 -12.51
CA LEU A 286 -9.50 -2.93 -11.27
C LEU A 286 -11.02 -2.75 -11.31
N SER A 287 -11.79 -3.83 -11.15
CA SER A 287 -13.26 -3.77 -11.05
C SER A 287 -13.71 -4.08 -9.62
N PHE A 288 -14.79 -3.45 -9.16
CA PHE A 288 -15.34 -3.65 -7.81
C PHE A 288 -16.42 -4.73 -7.75
#